data_AF-A0A7Z9XE82-F1
#
_entry.id   AF-A0A7Z9XE82-F1
#
_cell.length_a   1.000
_cell.length_b   1.000
_cell.length_c   1.000
_cell.angle_alpha   90.00
_cell.angle_beta   90.00
_cell.angle_gamma   90.00
#
_symmetry.space_group_name_H-M   'P 1'
#
loop_
_entity.id
_entity.type
_entity.pdbx_description
1 polymer ?
#
loop_
_entity_poly.entity_id
_entity_poly.type
_entity_poly.pdbx_seq_one_letter_code
_entity_poly.pdbx_strand_id
1 'polypeptide(L)' 'MTNEAGVKKLKIDGLSTEDKDYPYYQEFLFVTKGTPLGHAKAFLDFAFSTKGIEIVKKKGMTPVLP' A
#
# COMPACT_ATOMS: atom_id res chain seq x y z
N MET A 1 2.94 16.28 15.53
CA MET A 1 1.64 16.94 15.30
C MET A 1 0.56 16.01 15.82
N THR A 2 -0.40 16.54 16.57
CA THR A 2 -1.54 15.80 17.11
C THR A 2 -2.67 15.88 16.08
N ASN A 3 -3.33 14.78 15.75
CA ASN A 3 -4.50 14.82 14.85
C ASN A 3 -5.74 15.38 15.58
N GLU A 4 -6.84 15.58 14.86
CA GLU A 4 -8.11 16.07 15.41
C GLU A 4 -8.68 15.21 16.55
N ALA A 5 -8.25 13.95 16.67
CA ALA A 5 -8.62 13.03 17.73
C ALA A 5 -7.71 13.10 18.97
N GLY A 6 -6.76 14.04 19.04
CA GLY A 6 -5.83 14.14 20.17
C GLY A 6 -4.69 13.10 20.13
N VAL A 7 -4.53 12.38 19.03
CA VAL A 7 -3.50 11.34 18.88
C VAL A 7 -2.23 11.91 18.27
N LYS A 8 -1.10 11.66 18.93
CA LYS A 8 0.23 12.05 18.46
C LYS A 8 0.89 10.88 17.75
N LYS A 9 1.32 11.11 16.50
CA LYS A 9 2.22 10.17 15.80
C LYS A 9 3.59 10.18 16.48
N LEU A 10 4.08 9.01 16.87
CA LEU A 10 5.43 8.82 17.37
C LEU A 10 6.36 8.44 16.23
N LYS A 11 7.60 8.91 16.32
CA LYS A 11 8.66 8.41 15.46
C LYS A 11 9.19 7.11 16.04
N ILE A 12 9.52 6.16 15.18
CA ILE A 12 10.24 4.93 15.56
C ILE A 12 11.60 5.00 14.88
N ASP A 13 12.67 4.78 15.65
CA ASP A 13 14.05 4.86 15.16
C ASP A 13 14.39 6.18 14.47
N GLY A 14 13.73 7.27 14.90
CA GLY A 14 13.87 8.60 14.32
C GLY A 14 13.04 8.85 13.05
N LEU A 15 12.34 7.83 12.54
CA LEU A 15 11.56 7.86 11.30
C LEU A 15 10.08 8.16 11.55
N SER A 16 9.49 8.99 10.69
CA SER A 16 8.07 9.28 10.61
C SER A 16 7.33 8.21 9.80
N THR A 17 6.01 8.10 9.98
CA THR A 17 5.17 7.12 9.25
C THR A 17 5.16 7.30 7.73
N GLU A 18 5.61 8.46 7.25
CA GLU A 18 5.69 8.85 5.84
C GLU A 18 7.09 8.57 5.24
N ASP A 19 8.08 8.22 6.06
CA ASP A 19 9.43 7.94 5.60
C ASP A 19 9.49 6.56 4.91
N LYS A 20 10.22 6.48 3.79
CA LYS A 20 10.31 5.26 2.96
C LYS A 20 10.79 4.02 3.74
N ASP A 21 11.63 4.23 4.75
CA ASP A 21 12.27 3.18 5.53
C ASP A 21 11.61 2.97 6.90
N TYR A 22 10.41 3.52 7.12
CA TYR A 22 9.67 3.33 8.36
C TYR A 22 9.39 1.84 8.62
N PRO A 23 9.77 1.28 9.79
CA PRO A 23 9.85 -0.17 9.95
C PRO A 23 8.50 -0.86 10.19
N TYR A 24 7.45 -0.12 10.54
CA TYR A 24 6.13 -0.69 10.82
C TYR A 24 5.19 -0.48 9.63
N TYR A 25 5.12 -1.51 8.79
CA TYR A 25 4.17 -1.59 7.69
C TYR A 25 3.71 -3.05 7.49
N GLN A 26 2.65 -3.23 6.72
CA GLN A 26 2.20 -4.55 6.28
C GLN A 26 2.05 -4.54 4.76
N GLU A 27 2.62 -5.55 4.11
CA GLU A 27 2.42 -5.77 2.68
C GLU A 27 1.12 -6.51 2.43
N PHE A 28 0.36 -6.04 1.44
CA PHE A 28 -0.84 -6.71 0.95
C PHE A 28 -0.50 -7.40 -0.37
N LEU A 29 -0.39 -8.72 -0.32
CA LEU A 29 0.05 -9.53 -1.45
C LEU A 29 -1.12 -10.14 -2.21
N PHE A 30 -1.02 -10.14 -3.54
CA PHE A 30 -1.84 -11.01 -4.37
C PHE A 30 -1.13 -12.36 -4.55
N VAL A 31 -1.75 -13.44 -4.06
CA VAL A 31 -1.18 -14.78 -4.15
C VAL A 31 -1.99 -15.61 -5.16
N THR A 32 -1.29 -16.22 -6.11
CA THR A 32 -1.89 -17.08 -7.13
C THR A 32 -1.18 -18.42 -7.21
N LYS A 33 -1.90 -19.48 -7.59
CA LYS A 33 -1.29 -20.79 -7.83
C LYS A 33 -0.85 -20.88 -9.29
N GLY A 34 0.45 -20.78 -9.53
CA GLY A 34 1.02 -20.72 -10.88
C GLY A 34 0.71 -19.39 -11.57
N THR A 35 1.00 -19.31 -12.88
CA THR A 35 0.80 -18.08 -13.64
C THR A 35 -0.70 -17.75 -13.76
N PRO A 36 -1.14 -16.55 -13.35
CA PRO A 36 -2.54 -16.16 -13.45
C PRO A 36 -2.96 -16.01 -14.92
N LEU A 37 -4.15 -16.52 -15.25
CA LEU A 37 -4.78 -16.43 -16.57
C LEU A 37 -6.23 -15.96 -16.44
N GLY A 38 -6.86 -15.62 -17.57
CA GLY A 38 -8.27 -15.22 -17.63
C GLY A 38 -8.60 -14.08 -16.66
N HIS A 39 -9.67 -14.25 -15.88
CA HIS A 39 -10.14 -13.22 -14.94
C HIS A 39 -9.14 -12.88 -13.84
N ALA A 40 -8.36 -13.84 -13.37
CA ALA A 40 -7.33 -13.57 -12.36
C ALA A 40 -6.25 -12.63 -12.92
N LYS A 41 -5.80 -12.88 -14.16
CA LYS A 41 -4.85 -11.99 -14.83
C LYS A 41 -5.45 -10.60 -15.07
N ALA A 42 -6.67 -10.54 -15.60
CA ALA A 42 -7.33 -9.27 -15.88
C ALA A 42 -7.51 -8.41 -14.62
N PHE A 43 -7.80 -9.04 -13.47
CA PHE A 43 -7.89 -8.34 -12.20
C PHE A 43 -6.52 -7.82 -11.73
N LEU A 44 -5.46 -8.62 -11.84
CA LEU A 44 -4.11 -8.19 -11.48
C LEU A 44 -3.61 -7.06 -12.40
N ASP A 45 -3.82 -7.19 -13.71
CA ASP A 45 -3.50 -6.15 -14.70
C ASP A 45 -4.21 -4.84 -14.33
N PHE A 46 -5.47 -4.90 -13.89
CA PHE A 46 -6.20 -3.71 -13.42
C PHE A 46 -5.63 -3.18 -12.10
N ALA A 47 -5.36 -4.04 -11.12
CA ALA A 47 -4.85 -3.64 -9.81
C ALA A 47 -3.51 -2.89 -9.93
N PHE A 48 -2.65 -3.30 -10.87
CA PHE A 48 -1.36 -2.66 -11.16
C PHE A 48 -1.42 -1.56 -12.22
N SER A 49 -2.59 -1.26 -12.79
CA SER A 49 -2.77 -0.14 -13.72
C SER A 49 -2.69 1.21 -13.01
N THR A 50 -2.53 2.31 -13.76
CA THR A 50 -2.59 3.68 -13.24
C THR A 50 -3.85 3.93 -12.40
N LYS A 51 -5.01 3.47 -12.89
CA LYS A 51 -6.28 3.61 -12.19
C LYS A 51 -6.32 2.79 -10.90
N GLY A 52 -5.76 1.58 -10.89
CA GLY A 52 -5.63 0.75 -9.69
C GLY A 52 -4.77 1.45 -8.63
N ILE A 53 -3.61 1.98 -9.04
CA ILE A 53 -2.69 2.73 -8.18
C ILE A 53 -3.35 3.97 -7.58
N GLU A 54 -4.13 4.72 -8.35
CA GLU A 54 -4.88 5.89 -7.86
C GLU A 54 -5.89 5.51 -6.76
N ILE A 55 -6.56 4.36 -6.90
CA ILE A 55 -7.50 3.85 -5.89
C ILE A 55 -6.76 3.52 -4.58
N VAL A 56 -5.60 2.84 -4.67
CA VAL A 56 -4.76 2.50 -3.52
C VAL A 56 -4.34 3.76 -2.76
N LYS A 57 -3.82 4.77 -3.47
CA LYS A 57 -3.43 6.07 -2.89
C LYS A 57 -4.61 6.79 -2.24
N LYS A 58 -5.77 6.85 -2.91
CA LYS A 58 -6.99 7.49 -2.37
C LYS A 58 -7.46 6.84 -1.07
N LYS A 59 -7.14 5.56 -0.86
CA LYS A 59 -7.47 4.81 0.35
C LYS A 59 -6.39 4.88 1.44
N GLY A 60 -5.37 5.72 1.27
CA GLY A 60 -4.31 5.92 2.26
C GLY A 60 -3.26 4.82 2.30
N MET A 61 -3.17 4.01 1.24
CA MET A 61 -2.18 2.96 1.10
C MET A 61 -1.05 3.41 0.16
N THR A 62 0.15 2.85 0.39
CA THR A 62 1.31 3.06 -0.46
C THR A 62 1.36 1.94 -1.51
N PRO A 63 1.33 2.25 -2.82
CA PRO A 63 1.44 1.23 -3.86
C PRO A 63 2.86 0.66 -3.89
N VAL A 64 2.95 -0.66 -3.90
CA VAL A 64 4.19 -1.38 -4.21
C VAL A 64 4.19 -1.63 -5.71
N LEU A 65 5.11 -0.98 -6.42
CA LEU A 65 5.26 -1.20 -7.86
C LEU A 65 6.09 -2.49 -8.07
N PRO A 66 5.64 -3.42 -8.94
CA PRO A 66 6.42 -4.60 -9.31
C PRO A 66 7.66 -4.26 -10.14
#